data_AF-A0A4Y2NE56-F1
#
_entry.id   AF-A0A4Y2NE56-F1
#
_cell.length_a   1.000
_cell.length_b   1.000
_cell.length_c   1.000
_cell.angle_alpha   90.00
_cell.angle_beta   90.00
_cell.angle_gamma   90.00
#
_symmetry.space_group_name_H-M   'P 1'
#
loop_
_entity.id
_entity.type
_entity.pdbx_description
1 polymer ?
#
loop_
_entity_poly.entity_id
_entity_poly.type
_entity_poly.pdbx_seq_one_letter_code
_entity_poly.pdbx_strand_id
1 'polypeptide(L)'
;MKLFTKDFRPFRIVEDDYFRAFVQLLNPSYTLPSRKIIVQTFLPTASEEAMHKLKEVYSRSEIGSVTLTTDCWASSNGDSFMAVTSRYLNFDMELNSNVLGCFLFTESHTSENLAT
;
A
#
# COMPACT_ATOMS: atom_id res chain seq x y z
N MET A 1 -7.99 9.14 -4.24
CA MET A 1 -7.28 7.96 -3.69
C MET A 1 -7.42 7.73 -2.20
N LYS A 2 -7.53 8.78 -1.34
CA LYS A 2 -7.64 8.60 0.12
C LYS A 2 -8.79 7.68 0.58
N LEU A 3 -9.95 7.75 -0.08
CA LEU A 3 -11.08 6.84 0.17
C LEU A 3 -10.68 5.35 0.14
N PHE A 4 -9.74 4.99 -0.73
CA PHE A 4 -9.26 3.62 -0.88
C PHE A 4 -8.01 3.33 -0.04
N THR A 5 -7.10 4.29 0.09
CA THR A 5 -5.78 4.07 0.72
C THR A 5 -5.71 4.47 2.19
N LYS A 6 -6.71 5.22 2.70
CA LYS A 6 -6.81 5.66 4.10
C LYS A 6 -8.05 5.11 4.77
N ASP A 7 -9.18 5.10 4.06
CA ASP A 7 -10.45 4.58 4.62
C ASP A 7 -10.69 3.10 4.24
N PHE A 8 -9.79 2.49 3.46
CA PHE A 8 -9.83 1.09 3.03
C PHE A 8 -11.17 0.65 2.44
N ARG A 9 -11.91 1.56 1.78
CA ARG A 9 -13.16 1.20 1.13
C ARG A 9 -12.91 0.28 -0.06
N PRO A 10 -13.75 -0.74 -0.29
CA PRO A 10 -13.64 -1.56 -1.48
C PRO A 10 -13.72 -0.71 -2.74
N PHE A 11 -12.88 -0.99 -3.74
CA PHE A 11 -12.94 -0.28 -5.03
C PHE A 11 -14.31 -0.37 -5.70
N ARG A 12 -15.09 -1.41 -5.36
CA ARG A 12 -16.45 -1.63 -5.86
C ARG A 12 -17.44 -0.53 -5.45
N ILE A 13 -17.15 0.30 -4.45
CA ILE A 13 -18.04 1.40 -4.05
C ILE A 13 -18.38 2.35 -5.19
N VAL A 14 -17.48 2.52 -6.18
CA VAL A 14 -17.74 3.37 -7.36
C VAL A 14 -18.72 2.74 -8.37
N GLU A 15 -19.14 1.51 -8.13
CA GLU A 15 -20.14 0.77 -8.89
C GLU A 15 -21.49 0.69 -8.15
N ASP A 16 -21.59 1.23 -6.92
CA ASP A 16 -22.82 1.28 -6.14
C ASP A 16 -23.76 2.39 -6.65
N ASP A 17 -25.04 2.05 -6.84
CA ASP A 17 -26.03 2.94 -7.46
C ASP A 17 -26.33 4.16 -6.60
N TYR A 18 -26.48 3.97 -5.29
CA TYR A 18 -26.80 5.07 -4.38
C TYR A 18 -25.59 5.97 -4.12
N PHE A 19 -24.38 5.39 -4.08
CA PHE A 19 -23.15 6.17 -4.02
C PHE A 19 -22.96 7.02 -5.28
N ARG A 20 -23.24 6.46 -6.47
CA ARG A 20 -23.22 7.22 -7.73
C ARG A 20 -24.24 8.35 -7.73
N ALA A 21 -25.47 8.07 -7.32
CA ALA A 21 -26.51 9.09 -7.20
C ALA A 21 -26.10 10.20 -6.22
N PHE A 22 -25.50 9.84 -5.09
CA PHE A 22 -24.99 10.80 -4.11
C PHE A 22 -23.87 11.68 -4.68
N VAL A 23 -22.87 11.09 -5.36
CA VAL A 23 -21.79 11.86 -5.98
C VAL A 23 -22.31 12.78 -7.09
N GLN A 24 -23.27 12.31 -7.88
CA GLN A 24 -23.94 13.12 -8.91
C GLN A 24 -24.75 14.28 -8.30
N LEU A 25 -25.40 14.07 -7.17
CA LEU A 25 -26.10 15.13 -6.42
C LEU A 25 -25.13 16.22 -5.95
N LEU A 26 -23.92 15.84 -5.54
CA LEU A 26 -22.88 16.79 -5.09
C LEU A 26 -22.25 17.56 -6.26
N ASN A 27 -21.98 16.88 -7.38
CA ASN A 27 -21.43 17.49 -8.58
C ASN A 27 -21.87 16.74 -9.84
N PRO A 28 -22.91 17.23 -10.54
CA PRO A 28 -23.45 16.58 -11.74
C PRO A 28 -22.47 16.46 -12.92
N SER A 29 -21.43 17.30 -12.95
CA SER A 29 -20.43 17.28 -14.02
C SER A 29 -19.29 16.30 -13.75
N TYR A 30 -19.20 15.74 -12.54
CA TYR A 30 -18.15 14.80 -12.19
C TYR A 30 -18.53 13.38 -12.60
N THR A 31 -17.66 12.75 -13.39
CA THR A 31 -17.79 11.32 -13.72
C THR A 31 -16.90 10.51 -12.80
N LEU A 32 -17.52 9.62 -12.01
CA LEU A 32 -16.77 8.69 -11.17
C LEU A 32 -15.87 7.79 -12.04
N PRO A 33 -14.59 7.62 -11.68
CA PRO A 33 -13.72 6.67 -12.37
C PRO A 33 -14.26 5.24 -12.18
N SER A 34 -14.15 4.42 -13.21
CA SER A 34 -14.50 3.01 -13.09
C SER A 34 -13.52 2.28 -12.17
N ARG A 35 -13.96 1.16 -11.58
CA ARG A 35 -13.09 0.27 -10.80
C ARG A 35 -11.83 -0.13 -11.57
N LYS A 36 -11.96 -0.38 -12.87
CA LYS A 36 -10.84 -0.71 -13.76
C LYS A 36 -9.81 0.43 -13.82
N ILE A 37 -10.25 1.68 -14.00
CA ILE A 37 -9.36 2.85 -14.01
C ILE A 37 -8.64 3.02 -12.67
N ILE A 38 -9.37 2.82 -11.56
CA ILE A 38 -8.78 2.93 -10.22
C ILE A 38 -7.65 1.89 -10.05
N VAL A 39 -7.91 0.63 -10.39
CA VAL A 39 -6.95 -0.47 -10.19
C VAL A 39 -5.80 -0.42 -11.18
N GLN A 40 -6.05 -0.10 -12.45
CA GLN A 40 -5.04 -0.19 -13.51
C GLN A 40 -4.25 1.10 -13.72
N THR A 41 -4.75 2.23 -13.23
CA THR A 41 -4.10 3.53 -13.42
C THR A 41 -3.79 4.17 -12.08
N PHE A 42 -4.81 4.47 -11.26
CA PHE A 42 -4.59 5.28 -10.07
C PHE A 42 -3.82 4.56 -8.97
N LEU A 43 -4.02 3.25 -8.80
CA LEU A 43 -3.33 2.47 -7.79
C LEU A 43 -1.83 2.32 -8.11
N PRO A 44 -1.40 1.92 -9.33
CA PRO A 44 0.00 1.94 -9.72
C PRO A 44 0.66 3.30 -9.53
N THR A 45 0.04 4.38 -10.02
CA THR A 45 0.58 5.74 -9.87
C THR A 45 0.74 6.13 -8.39
N ALA A 46 -0.26 5.83 -7.55
CA ALA A 46 -0.16 6.10 -6.12
C ALA A 46 0.93 5.28 -5.42
N SER A 47 1.17 4.04 -5.87
CA SER A 47 2.24 3.19 -5.37
C SER A 47 3.62 3.73 -5.78
N GLU A 48 3.78 4.16 -7.02
CA GLU A 48 5.01 4.78 -7.52
C GLU A 48 5.33 6.07 -6.77
N GLU A 49 4.34 6.94 -6.56
CA GLU A 49 4.48 8.15 -5.76
C GLU A 49 4.90 7.85 -4.32
N ALA A 50 4.31 6.83 -3.69
CA ALA A 50 4.66 6.41 -2.35
C ALA A 50 6.10 5.87 -2.28
N MET A 51 6.48 5.03 -3.25
CA MET A 51 7.84 4.52 -3.39
C MET A 51 8.86 5.66 -3.57
N HIS A 52 8.56 6.64 -4.42
CA HIS A 52 9.44 7.79 -4.63
C HIS A 52 9.66 8.58 -3.34
N LYS A 53 8.59 8.87 -2.60
CA LYS A 53 8.67 9.55 -1.31
C LYS A 53 9.50 8.76 -0.30
N LEU A 54 9.36 7.44 -0.25
CA LEU A 54 10.19 6.61 0.62
C LEU A 54 11.67 6.66 0.21
N LYS A 55 11.99 6.59 -1.08
CA LYS A 55 13.36 6.75 -1.56
C LYS A 55 13.96 8.09 -1.17
N GLU A 56 13.20 9.18 -1.32
CA GLU A 56 13.63 10.51 -0.86
C GLU A 56 13.91 10.52 0.64
N VAL A 57 13.01 9.96 1.46
CA VAL A 57 13.18 9.86 2.91
C VAL A 57 14.45 9.09 3.27
N TYR A 58 14.69 7.93 2.64
CA TYR A 58 15.90 7.14 2.87
C TYR A 58 17.19 7.74 2.32
N SER A 59 17.09 8.69 1.39
CA SER A 59 18.25 9.43 0.88
C SER A 59 18.71 10.55 1.82
N ARG A 60 17.90 10.93 2.82
CA ARG A 60 18.24 11.97 3.79
C ARG A 60 19.24 11.42 4.81
N SER A 61 20.13 12.29 5.28
CA SER A 61 21.07 11.98 6.36
C SER A 61 20.41 11.89 7.75
N GLU A 62 19.07 11.95 7.82
CA GLU A 62 18.28 11.93 9.06
C GLU A 62 18.05 10.52 9.62
N ILE A 63 18.44 9.49 8.86
CA ILE A 63 18.25 8.09 9.22
C ILE A 63 19.61 7.47 9.47
N GLY A 64 19.99 7.35 10.75
CA GLY A 64 21.28 6.76 11.13
C GLY A 64 21.31 5.23 11.02
N SER A 65 20.16 4.56 11.22
CA SER A 65 20.04 3.11 11.07
C SER A 65 18.60 2.71 10.72
N VAL A 66 18.45 1.55 10.07
CA VAL A 66 17.15 0.96 9.75
C VAL A 66 17.15 -0.49 10.25
N THR A 67 16.08 -0.88 10.91
CA THR A 67 15.77 -2.27 11.23
C THR A 67 14.75 -2.80 10.23
N LEU A 68 15.06 -3.91 9.57
CA LEU A 68 14.10 -4.61 8.72
C LEU A 68 13.40 -5.69 9.54
N THR A 69 12.10 -5.81 9.35
CA THR A 69 11.26 -6.85 9.92
C THR A 69 10.53 -7.54 8.79
N THR A 70 10.45 -8.87 8.87
CA THR A 70 9.68 -9.69 7.95
C THR A 70 8.49 -10.28 8.69
N ASP A 71 7.33 -10.27 8.06
CA ASP A 71 6.12 -10.95 8.53
C ASP A 71 5.66 -11.92 7.46
N CYS A 72 5.47 -13.19 7.82
CA CYS A 72 5.06 -14.25 6.90
C CYS A 72 3.76 -14.86 7.42
N TRP A 73 2.75 -14.92 6.57
CA TRP A 73 1.46 -15.51 6.94
C TRP A 73 0.84 -16.27 5.77
N ALA A 74 -0.01 -17.25 6.10
CA ALA A 74 -0.91 -17.87 5.14
C ALA A 74 -2.28 -17.19 5.21
N SER A 75 -2.85 -16.88 4.06
CA SER A 75 -4.21 -16.38 3.96
C SER A 75 -5.23 -17.50 4.21
N SER A 76 -6.49 -17.12 4.39
CA SER A 76 -7.60 -18.08 4.52
C SER A 76 -7.83 -18.94 3.28
N ASN A 77 -7.38 -18.48 2.10
CA ASN A 77 -7.41 -19.26 0.87
C ASN A 77 -6.13 -20.09 0.62
N GLY A 78 -5.21 -20.14 1.58
CA GLY A 78 -4.01 -20.98 1.54
C GLY A 78 -2.82 -20.35 0.81
N ASP A 79 -2.92 -19.09 0.39
CA ASP A 79 -1.83 -18.36 -0.24
C ASP A 79 -0.86 -17.84 0.83
N SER A 80 0.42 -18.13 0.68
CA SER A 80 1.47 -17.59 1.56
C SER A 80 1.90 -16.20 1.10
N PHE A 81 2.09 -15.29 2.05
CA PHE A 81 2.56 -13.93 1.81
C PHE A 81 3.74 -13.61 2.71
N MET A 82 4.61 -12.74 2.21
CA MET A 82 5.66 -12.10 3.00
C MET A 82 5.56 -10.59 2.85
N ALA A 83 5.62 -9.89 3.98
CA ALA A 83 5.80 -8.44 4.03
C ALA A 83 7.15 -8.08 4.64
N VAL A 84 7.84 -7.12 4.01
CA VAL A 84 9.07 -6.53 4.51
C VAL A 84 8.77 -5.11 4.97
N THR A 85 9.02 -4.82 6.25
CA THR A 85 8.78 -3.51 6.85
C THR A 85 10.08 -2.96 7.41
N SER A 86 10.43 -1.73 7.03
CA SER A 86 11.52 -0.97 7.62
C SER A 86 11.04 -0.14 8.79
N ARG A 87 11.84 -0.13 9.86
CA ARG A 87 11.62 0.67 11.06
C ARG A 87 12.85 1.48 11.39
N TYR A 88 12.68 2.76 11.71
CA TYR A 88 13.77 3.65 12.08
C TYR A 88 13.28 4.78 13.00
N LEU A 89 14.21 5.41 13.72
CA LEU A 89 13.97 6.66 14.45
C LEU A 89 14.53 7.82 13.62
N ASN A 90 13.75 8.89 13.46
CA ASN A 90 14.24 10.15 12.89
C ASN A 90 14.92 11.01 13.98
N PHE A 91 15.44 12.19 13.60
CA PHE A 91 16.08 13.10 14.55
C PHE A 91 15.16 13.62 15.66
N ASP A 92 13.85 13.65 15.40
CA ASP A 92 12.83 14.05 16.37
C ASP A 92 12.44 12.90 17.33
N MET A 93 13.17 11.78 17.29
CA MET A 93 12.91 10.56 18.07
C MET A 93 11.54 9.92 17.78
N GLU A 94 10.99 10.16 16.59
CA GLU A 94 9.74 9.55 16.15
C GLU A 94 10.02 8.21 15.48
N LEU A 95 9.30 7.18 15.95
CA LEU A 95 9.35 5.85 15.36
C LEU A 95 8.56 5.82 14.05
N ASN A 96 9.29 5.62 12.95
CA ASN A 96 8.74 5.49 11.62
C ASN A 96 8.69 4.02 11.21
N SER A 97 7.59 3.61 10.57
CA SER A 97 7.36 2.24 10.10
C SER A 97 6.81 2.27 8.68
N ASN A 98 7.53 1.69 7.73
CA ASN A 98 7.18 1.72 6.31
C ASN A 98 7.21 0.32 5.72
N VAL A 99 6.13 -0.09 5.05
CA VAL A 99 6.12 -1.34 4.28
C VAL A 99 6.90 -1.10 3.00
N LEU A 100 7.98 -1.86 2.81
CA LEU A 100 8.81 -1.83 1.60
C LEU A 100 8.26 -2.76 0.52
N GLY A 101 7.64 -3.86 0.92
CA GLY A 101 7.05 -4.82 0.02
C GLY A 101 6.07 -5.74 0.74
N CYS A 102 5.06 -6.19 0.00
CA CYS A 102 4.13 -7.24 0.40
C CYS A 102 3.82 -8.04 -0.86
N PHE A 103 4.19 -9.32 -0.86
CA PHE A 103 4.10 -10.15 -2.05
C PHE A 103 3.76 -11.59 -1.71
N LEU A 104 3.20 -12.28 -2.70
CA LEU A 104 2.95 -13.71 -2.63
C LEU A 104 4.29 -14.43 -2.50
N PHE A 105 4.41 -15.29 -1.50
CA PHE A 105 5.59 -16.11 -1.25
C PHE A 105 5.27 -17.55 -1.63
N THR A 106 5.68 -17.96 -2.83
CA THR A 106 5.30 -19.26 -3.41
C THR A 106 6.21 -20.41 -2.99
N GLU A 107 7.30 -20.11 -2.29
CA GLU A 107 8.29 -21.11 -1.86
C GLU A 107 8.03 -21.61 -0.44
N SER A 108 8.78 -22.63 -0.03
CA SER A 108 8.77 -23.07 1.37
C SER A 108 9.43 -22.02 2.26
N HIS A 109 8.90 -21.77 3.46
CA HIS A 109 9.45 -20.82 4.44
C HIS A 109 10.75 -21.33 5.11
N THR A 110 11.73 -21.74 4.32
CA THR A 110 13.07 -22.09 4.79
C THR A 110 13.91 -20.82 4.91
N SER A 111 14.96 -20.86 5.75
CA SER A 111 15.88 -19.73 5.89
C SER A 111 16.60 -19.36 4.59
N GLU A 112 16.84 -20.35 3.72
CA GLU A 112 17.47 -20.14 2.41
C GLU A 112 16.57 -19.33 1.48
N ASN A 113 15.31 -19.74 1.33
CA ASN A 113 14.35 -19.07 0.44
C ASN A 113 13.98 -17.65 0.92
N LEU A 114 13.98 -17.42 2.24
CA LEU A 114 13.71 -16.10 2.82
C LEU A 114 14.88 -15.11 2.65
N ALA A 115 16.09 -15.60 2.37
CA ALA A 115 17.28 -14.77 2.21
C ALA A 115 17.51 -14.27 0.76
N THR A 116 16.72 -14.78 -0.19
CA THR A 116 16.73 -14.43 -1.62
C THR A 116 15.81 -13.26 -1.96
#